data_AF-A0A348RYJ1-F1
#
_entry.id   AF-A0A348RYJ1-F1
#
_cell.length_a   1.000
_cell.length_b   1.000
_cell.length_c   1.000
_cell.angle_alpha   90.00
_cell.angle_beta   90.00
_cell.angle_gamma   90.00
#
_symmetry.space_group_name_H-M   'P 1'
#
loop_
_entity.id
_entity.type
_entity.pdbx_description
1 polymer ?
#
loop_
_entity_poly.entity_id
_entity_poly.type
_entity_poly.pdbx_seq_one_letter_code
_entity_poly.pdbx_strand_id
1 'polypeptide(L)'
;NRYLNAQQRQQGVLFAQVLRDASSAFLHRATPLDLGQLRFRLEEGGLSLEYVEVVDPWLLQPSKPNEASLTLLAAAVRCGSTRLIDHAFLMTRSPLVAIDGPAGAGKSTVTRAFAERLGLVYLDTGAMYRAVTWLVLEQGVDPADSAAVEVVLNDLEVELEPLQQGVQAVRVNGHEVTDAIRDPRVTASVSAVAAHACVRAAMTAQQQRMGEAGGLVAEGRDIGTAVFPDAELKVFLTATPKERARRRALDLAARGHEVPALPELEAQIVERDRLDSTREVAPLLQADDAIELISDGMSIDQVINALEDLFRRRVAEEVWPTPV
;
A
#
# COMPACT_ATOMS: atom_id res chain seq x y z
N ASN A 1 -12.43 -35.86 -9.47
CA ASN A 1 -11.62 -36.84 -8.71
C ASN A 1 -12.22 -38.24 -8.89
N ARG A 2 -11.53 -39.15 -9.63
CA ARG A 2 -12.04 -40.51 -9.95
C ARG A 2 -11.86 -41.51 -8.78
N TYR A 3 -11.07 -41.15 -7.78
CA TYR A 3 -10.69 -42.02 -6.66
C TYR A 3 -11.64 -41.95 -5.45
N LEU A 4 -12.57 -40.99 -5.45
CA LEU A 4 -13.50 -40.76 -4.33
C LEU A 4 -14.92 -41.19 -4.70
N ASN A 5 -15.53 -41.99 -3.83
CA ASN A 5 -16.97 -42.27 -3.86
C ASN A 5 -17.79 -41.02 -3.48
N ALA A 6 -19.12 -41.09 -3.56
CA ALA A 6 -19.98 -39.94 -3.33
C ALA A 6 -19.81 -39.31 -1.93
N GLN A 7 -19.74 -40.13 -0.88
CA GLN A 7 -19.52 -39.68 0.50
C GLN A 7 -18.13 -39.04 0.66
N GLN A 8 -17.09 -39.68 0.12
CA GLN A 8 -15.72 -39.17 0.17
C GLN A 8 -15.54 -37.84 -0.56
N ARG A 9 -16.33 -37.57 -1.61
CA ARG A 9 -16.35 -36.26 -2.26
C ARG A 9 -16.90 -35.18 -1.33
N GLN A 10 -17.94 -35.48 -0.54
CA GLN A 10 -18.46 -34.55 0.47
C GLN A 10 -17.41 -34.28 1.56
N GLN A 11 -16.68 -35.31 1.99
CA GLN A 11 -15.57 -35.16 2.94
C GLN A 11 -14.43 -34.29 2.37
N GLY A 12 -14.12 -34.44 1.08
CA GLY A 12 -13.15 -33.56 0.40
C GLY A 12 -13.60 -32.10 0.34
N VAL A 13 -14.90 -31.83 0.17
CA VAL A 13 -15.46 -30.47 0.23
C VAL A 13 -15.35 -29.91 1.64
N LEU A 14 -15.69 -30.70 2.66
CA LEU A 14 -15.53 -30.33 4.06
C LEU A 14 -14.09 -29.96 4.39
N PHE A 15 -13.11 -30.75 3.93
CA PHE A 15 -11.69 -30.46 4.15
C PHE A 15 -11.31 -29.05 3.67
N ALA A 16 -11.63 -28.73 2.43
CA ALA A 16 -11.35 -27.41 1.86
C ALA A 16 -12.14 -26.29 2.55
N GLN A 17 -13.38 -26.56 2.99
CA GLN A 17 -14.19 -25.59 3.72
C GLN A 17 -13.62 -25.27 5.09
N VAL A 18 -13.17 -26.27 5.84
CA VAL A 18 -12.56 -26.09 7.17
C VAL A 18 -11.32 -25.20 7.10
N LEU A 19 -10.47 -25.36 6.08
CA LEU A 19 -9.29 -24.50 5.89
C LEU A 19 -9.67 -23.06 5.50
N ARG A 20 -10.63 -22.89 4.58
CA ARG A 20 -11.13 -21.56 4.19
C ARG A 20 -11.79 -20.81 5.36
N ASP A 21 -12.60 -21.49 6.15
CA ASP A 21 -13.24 -20.91 7.34
C ASP A 21 -12.19 -20.40 8.33
N ALA A 22 -11.12 -21.18 8.55
CA ALA A 22 -10.03 -20.79 9.44
C ALA A 22 -9.23 -19.59 8.90
N SER A 23 -8.95 -19.56 7.60
CA SER A 23 -8.30 -18.41 6.95
C SER A 23 -9.12 -17.13 7.08
N SER A 24 -10.42 -17.20 6.78
CA SER A 24 -11.33 -16.06 6.89
C SER A 24 -11.46 -15.56 8.34
N ALA A 25 -11.63 -16.46 9.31
CA ALA A 25 -11.70 -16.09 10.72
C ALA A 25 -10.39 -15.44 11.24
N PHE A 26 -9.25 -15.88 10.70
CA PHE A 26 -7.94 -15.36 11.06
C PHE A 26 -7.72 -13.92 10.56
N LEU A 27 -8.06 -13.64 9.29
CA LEU A 27 -7.92 -12.29 8.71
C LEU A 27 -8.71 -11.22 9.47
N HIS A 28 -9.91 -11.55 9.92
CA HIS A 28 -10.76 -10.63 10.68
C HIS A 28 -10.39 -10.54 12.17
N ARG A 29 -9.30 -11.20 12.60
CA ARG A 29 -8.85 -11.32 14.00
C ARG A 29 -9.97 -11.68 14.98
N ALA A 30 -11.02 -12.35 14.50
CA ALA A 30 -12.20 -12.66 15.31
C ALA A 30 -11.87 -13.70 16.38
N THR A 31 -10.91 -14.59 16.08
CA THR A 31 -10.44 -15.66 16.95
C THR A 31 -8.98 -15.99 16.67
N PRO A 32 -8.14 -16.28 17.69
CA PRO A 32 -6.83 -16.89 17.48
C PRO A 32 -6.95 -18.18 16.68
N LEU A 33 -5.95 -18.50 15.85
CA LEU A 33 -5.90 -19.77 15.13
C LEU A 33 -5.76 -20.93 16.12
N ASP A 34 -6.79 -21.80 16.19
CA ASP A 34 -6.79 -23.00 17.03
C ASP A 34 -6.64 -24.27 16.16
N LEU A 35 -5.41 -24.78 16.09
CA LEU A 35 -5.10 -26.01 15.36
C LEU A 35 -5.76 -27.25 15.97
N GLY A 36 -6.06 -27.24 17.27
CA GLY A 36 -6.77 -28.32 17.95
C GLY A 36 -8.24 -28.39 17.53
N GLN A 37 -8.90 -27.23 17.45
CA GLN A 37 -10.27 -27.15 16.95
C GLN A 37 -10.36 -27.56 15.47
N LEU A 38 -9.39 -27.12 14.65
CA LEU A 38 -9.24 -27.55 13.26
C LEU A 38 -9.11 -29.07 13.14
N ARG A 39 -8.21 -29.68 13.92
CA ARG A 39 -8.03 -31.14 13.98
C ARG A 39 -9.34 -31.84 14.33
N PHE A 40 -10.03 -31.38 15.37
CA PHE A 40 -11.30 -31.95 15.81
C PHE A 40 -12.37 -31.90 14.70
N ARG A 41 -12.56 -30.75 14.05
CA ARG A 41 -13.54 -30.59 12.95
C ARG A 41 -13.26 -31.53 11.77
N LEU A 42 -11.99 -31.74 11.44
CA LEU A 42 -11.60 -32.65 10.35
C LEU A 42 -11.87 -34.12 10.74
N GLU A 43 -11.49 -34.52 11.95
CA GLU A 43 -11.70 -35.88 12.46
C GLU A 43 -13.20 -36.22 12.62
N GLU A 44 -14.00 -35.28 13.11
CA GLU A 44 -15.47 -35.40 13.18
C GLU A 44 -16.10 -35.57 11.79
N GLY A 45 -15.51 -34.95 10.77
CA GLY A 45 -15.85 -35.13 9.36
C GLY A 45 -15.52 -36.50 8.76
N GLY A 46 -14.94 -37.42 9.55
CA GLY A 46 -14.50 -38.73 9.11
C GLY A 46 -13.22 -38.69 8.26
N LEU A 47 -12.42 -37.63 8.39
CA LEU A 47 -11.09 -37.52 7.79
C LEU A 47 -10.04 -37.87 8.85
N SER A 48 -9.08 -38.76 8.53
CA SER A 48 -7.97 -39.02 9.44
C SER A 48 -6.84 -38.03 9.18
N LEU A 49 -6.53 -37.18 10.15
CA LEU A 49 -5.49 -36.16 10.02
C LEU A 49 -4.09 -36.78 10.02
N GLU A 50 -3.28 -36.45 9.02
CA GLU A 50 -1.83 -36.71 9.05
C GLU A 50 -1.09 -35.53 9.70
N TYR A 51 -1.33 -34.31 9.20
CA TYR A 51 -0.81 -33.09 9.80
C TYR A 51 -1.70 -31.88 9.51
N VAL A 52 -1.60 -30.88 10.39
CA VAL A 52 -2.06 -29.51 10.18
C VAL A 52 -1.04 -28.59 10.82
N GLU A 53 -0.41 -27.73 10.03
CA GLU A 53 0.71 -26.91 10.46
C GLU A 53 0.65 -25.53 9.82
N VAL A 54 1.21 -24.54 10.51
CA VAL A 54 1.47 -23.23 9.93
C VAL A 54 2.92 -23.17 9.50
N VAL A 55 3.13 -22.77 8.25
CA VAL A 55 4.46 -22.70 7.63
C VAL A 55 4.66 -21.36 6.92
N ASP A 56 5.92 -21.00 6.71
CA ASP A 56 6.27 -19.92 5.80
C ASP A 56 5.89 -20.32 4.36
N PRO A 57 5.20 -19.46 3.58
CA PRO A 57 4.69 -19.83 2.25
C PRO A 57 5.79 -20.04 1.21
N TRP A 58 7.02 -19.57 1.45
CA TRP A 58 8.13 -19.64 0.49
C TRP A 58 9.15 -20.71 0.86
N LEU A 59 9.48 -20.80 2.14
CA LEU A 59 10.46 -21.74 2.69
C LEU A 59 9.81 -23.08 3.08
N LEU A 60 8.49 -23.10 3.27
CA LEU A 60 7.72 -24.26 3.75
C LEU A 60 8.26 -24.84 5.06
N GLN A 61 8.84 -23.98 5.90
CA GLN A 61 9.32 -24.32 7.24
C GLN A 61 8.28 -23.92 8.29
N PRO A 62 8.20 -24.62 9.44
CA PRO A 62 7.29 -24.26 10.53
C PRO A 62 7.41 -22.78 10.91
N SER A 63 6.27 -22.11 11.02
CA SER A 63 6.16 -20.69 11.37
C SER A 63 5.03 -20.49 12.38
N LYS A 64 5.05 -19.40 13.13
CA LYS A 64 3.91 -19.03 13.99
C LYS A 64 2.89 -18.23 13.17
N PRO A 65 1.57 -18.38 13.45
CA PRO A 65 0.51 -17.68 12.71
C PRO A 65 0.70 -16.16 12.56
N ASN A 66 1.33 -15.50 13.54
CA ASN A 66 1.53 -14.05 13.58
C ASN A 66 3.01 -13.64 13.41
N GLU A 67 3.88 -14.55 12.98
CA GLU A 67 5.32 -14.25 12.82
C GLU A 67 5.60 -13.38 11.59
N ALA A 68 4.78 -13.54 10.56
CA ALA A 68 4.77 -12.72 9.35
C ALA A 68 3.34 -12.27 9.05
N SER A 69 3.19 -11.28 8.17
CA SER A 69 1.88 -10.81 7.75
C SER A 69 1.13 -11.81 6.88
N LEU A 70 1.85 -12.69 6.16
CA LEU A 70 1.32 -13.80 5.37
C LEU A 70 1.99 -15.12 5.82
N THR A 71 1.18 -16.10 6.21
CA THR A 71 1.61 -17.47 6.48
C THR A 71 0.71 -18.48 5.73
N LEU A 72 1.08 -19.75 5.74
CA LEU A 72 0.35 -20.82 5.06
C LEU A 72 -0.12 -21.85 6.08
N LEU A 73 -1.43 -22.08 6.17
CA LEU A 73 -2.01 -23.22 6.87
C LEU A 73 -1.99 -24.43 5.92
N ALA A 74 -1.05 -25.34 6.13
CA ALA A 74 -0.92 -26.56 5.34
C ALA A 74 -1.53 -27.74 6.08
N ALA A 75 -2.28 -28.59 5.37
CA ALA A 75 -2.87 -29.78 5.95
C ALA A 75 -2.83 -30.98 5.00
N ALA A 76 -2.69 -32.17 5.59
CA ALA A 76 -2.90 -33.43 4.88
C ALA A 76 -3.79 -34.36 5.70
N VAL A 77 -4.75 -34.99 5.01
CA VAL A 77 -5.72 -35.91 5.60
C VAL A 77 -5.87 -37.17 4.75
N ARG A 78 -6.31 -38.27 5.36
CA ARG A 78 -6.75 -39.50 4.71
C ARG A 78 -8.27 -39.53 4.63
N CYS A 79 -8.78 -39.68 3.41
CA CYS A 79 -10.18 -39.88 3.08
C CYS A 79 -10.34 -41.30 2.52
N GLY A 80 -10.53 -42.28 3.41
CA GLY A 80 -10.36 -43.70 3.09
C GLY A 80 -8.92 -44.02 2.71
N SER A 81 -8.70 -44.64 1.54
CA SER A 81 -7.35 -44.91 1.01
C SER A 81 -6.70 -43.70 0.34
N THR A 82 -7.47 -42.65 0.01
CA THR A 82 -6.96 -41.49 -0.72
C THR A 82 -6.39 -40.46 0.24
N ARG A 83 -5.19 -39.97 -0.05
CA ARG A 83 -4.57 -38.84 0.65
C ARG A 83 -5.00 -37.53 -0.01
N LEU A 84 -5.52 -36.60 0.77
CA LEU A 84 -5.83 -35.24 0.34
C LEU A 84 -4.83 -34.29 1.00
N ILE A 85 -4.34 -33.34 0.23
CA ILE A 85 -3.42 -32.29 0.69
C ILE A 85 -4.03 -30.99 0.21
N ASP A 86 -4.11 -30.02 1.10
CA ASP A 86 -4.65 -28.71 0.77
C ASP A 86 -4.02 -27.65 1.68
N HIS A 87 -4.25 -26.39 1.37
CA HIS A 87 -3.74 -25.26 2.13
C HIS A 87 -4.73 -24.11 2.16
N ALA A 88 -4.50 -23.17 3.08
CA ALA A 88 -5.08 -21.85 3.02
C ALA A 88 -4.04 -20.81 3.42
N PHE A 89 -3.99 -19.68 2.72
CA PHE A 89 -3.19 -18.55 3.14
C PHE A 89 -3.83 -17.88 4.35
N LEU A 90 -3.00 -17.47 5.30
CA LEU A 90 -3.40 -16.77 6.52
C LEU A 90 -2.77 -15.37 6.50
N MET A 91 -3.59 -14.34 6.62
CA MET A 91 -3.10 -12.96 6.73
C MET A 91 -3.52 -12.34 8.06
N THR A 92 -2.61 -11.61 8.72
CA THR A 92 -2.90 -10.99 10.03
C THR A 92 -3.62 -9.65 9.91
N ARG A 93 -3.61 -9.04 8.74
CA ARG A 93 -4.37 -7.84 8.35
C ARG A 93 -4.54 -7.84 6.83
N SER A 94 -5.39 -6.97 6.31
CA SER A 94 -5.47 -6.75 4.87
C SER A 94 -4.12 -6.21 4.32
N PRO A 95 -3.81 -6.40 3.03
CA PRO A 95 -2.52 -6.03 2.46
C PRO A 95 -2.27 -4.52 2.46
N LEU A 96 -1.03 -4.14 2.72
CA LEU A 96 -0.50 -2.78 2.57
C LEU A 96 0.51 -2.76 1.44
N VAL A 97 0.35 -1.80 0.54
CA VAL A 97 1.29 -1.56 -0.57
C VAL A 97 1.88 -0.16 -0.43
N ALA A 98 3.20 -0.07 -0.45
CA ALA A 98 3.94 1.18 -0.45
C ALA A 98 4.51 1.44 -1.85
N ILE A 99 4.18 2.60 -2.44
CA ILE A 99 4.76 3.06 -3.71
C ILE A 99 5.50 4.38 -3.48
N ASP A 100 6.81 4.27 -3.31
CA ASP A 100 7.71 5.40 -3.15
C ASP A 100 8.38 5.78 -4.46
N GLY A 101 8.98 6.97 -4.48
CA GLY A 101 9.78 7.41 -5.62
C GLY A 101 9.77 8.92 -5.80
N PRO A 102 10.59 9.45 -6.71
CA PRO A 102 10.79 10.88 -6.86
C PRO A 102 9.60 11.60 -7.50
N ALA A 103 9.61 12.95 -7.48
CA ALA A 103 8.52 13.75 -8.03
C ALA A 103 8.38 13.54 -9.55
N GLY A 104 7.16 13.46 -10.09
CA GLY A 104 6.96 13.29 -11.53
C GLY A 104 7.21 11.88 -12.09
N ALA A 105 7.50 10.89 -11.24
CA ALA A 105 7.65 9.49 -11.67
C ALA A 105 6.35 8.83 -12.17
N GLY A 106 5.19 9.49 -12.04
CA GLY A 106 3.90 8.98 -12.50
C GLY A 106 3.10 8.22 -11.44
N LYS A 107 3.57 8.20 -10.17
CA LYS A 107 2.94 7.50 -9.04
C LYS A 107 1.42 7.72 -8.97
N SER A 108 0.95 8.96 -8.80
CA SER A 108 -0.48 9.21 -8.53
C SER A 108 -1.43 8.61 -9.56
N THR A 109 -1.02 8.62 -10.82
CA THR A 109 -1.83 8.02 -11.90
C THR A 109 -1.83 6.49 -11.82
N VAL A 110 -0.66 5.86 -11.65
CA VAL A 110 -0.56 4.39 -11.65
C VAL A 110 -1.06 3.78 -10.34
N THR A 111 -0.76 4.41 -9.19
CA THR A 111 -1.18 3.96 -7.86
C THR A 111 -2.70 3.97 -7.75
N ARG A 112 -3.36 5.02 -8.23
CA ARG A 112 -4.82 5.12 -8.21
C ARG A 112 -5.47 4.02 -9.04
N ALA A 113 -5.03 3.84 -10.29
CA ALA A 113 -5.58 2.81 -11.17
C ALA A 113 -5.30 1.40 -10.64
N PHE A 114 -4.11 1.16 -10.08
CA PHE A 114 -3.75 -0.07 -9.39
C PHE A 114 -4.66 -0.32 -8.18
N ALA A 115 -4.97 0.72 -7.39
CA ALA A 115 -5.88 0.64 -6.25
C ALA A 115 -7.29 0.21 -6.70
N GLU A 116 -7.84 0.86 -7.73
CA GLU A 116 -9.15 0.54 -8.29
C GLU A 116 -9.22 -0.89 -8.81
N ARG A 117 -8.19 -1.35 -9.55
CA ARG A 117 -8.14 -2.70 -10.11
C ARG A 117 -8.06 -3.79 -9.05
N LEU A 118 -7.41 -3.54 -7.91
CA LEU A 118 -7.30 -4.50 -6.82
C LEU A 118 -8.29 -4.27 -5.69
N GLY A 119 -9.16 -3.26 -5.77
CA GLY A 119 -10.09 -2.92 -4.68
C GLY A 119 -9.40 -2.42 -3.41
N LEU A 120 -8.21 -1.83 -3.53
CA LEU A 120 -7.48 -1.22 -2.42
C LEU A 120 -7.93 0.22 -2.20
N VAL A 121 -7.88 0.68 -0.96
CA VAL A 121 -8.00 2.11 -0.65
C VAL A 121 -6.76 2.84 -1.15
N TYR A 122 -6.93 3.95 -1.84
CA TYR A 122 -5.83 4.80 -2.29
C TYR A 122 -5.52 5.88 -1.25
N LEU A 123 -4.23 6.03 -0.91
CA LEU A 123 -3.74 7.05 0.02
C LEU A 123 -2.67 7.94 -0.65
N ASP A 124 -3.06 9.14 -1.10
CA ASP A 124 -2.13 10.18 -1.57
C ASP A 124 -1.50 10.91 -0.37
N THR A 125 -0.43 10.38 0.20
CA THR A 125 0.26 11.07 1.31
C THR A 125 0.83 12.42 0.87
N GLY A 126 1.19 12.55 -0.41
CA GLY A 126 1.66 13.81 -0.97
C GLY A 126 0.60 14.92 -0.91
N ALA A 127 -0.68 14.57 -1.04
CA ALA A 127 -1.79 15.51 -0.87
C ALA A 127 -1.89 15.99 0.57
N MET A 128 -1.64 15.12 1.55
CA MET A 128 -1.62 15.52 2.96
C MET A 128 -0.54 16.57 3.23
N TYR A 129 0.70 16.35 2.79
CA TYR A 129 1.77 17.34 2.95
C TYR A 129 1.47 18.66 2.22
N ARG A 130 0.84 18.59 1.04
CA ARG A 130 0.40 19.80 0.32
C ARG A 130 -0.75 20.51 1.04
N ALA A 131 -1.63 19.79 1.71
CA ALA A 131 -2.70 20.35 2.53
C ALA A 131 -2.15 21.12 3.74
N VAL A 132 -1.16 20.56 4.45
CA VAL A 132 -0.44 21.28 5.52
C VAL A 132 0.26 22.53 4.97
N THR A 133 0.95 22.38 3.84
CA THR A 133 1.66 23.49 3.20
C THR A 133 0.71 24.60 2.77
N TRP A 134 -0.45 24.24 2.22
CA TRP A 134 -1.49 25.19 1.88
C TRP A 134 -1.96 25.96 3.11
N LEU A 135 -2.25 25.28 4.22
CA LEU A 135 -2.68 25.94 5.46
C LEU A 135 -1.62 26.90 6.01
N VAL A 136 -0.34 26.51 6.00
CA VAL A 136 0.79 27.37 6.40
C VAL A 136 0.80 28.65 5.56
N LEU A 137 0.66 28.53 4.24
CA LEU A 137 0.67 29.69 3.34
C LEU A 137 -0.57 30.58 3.52
N GLU A 138 -1.76 30.01 3.71
CA GLU A 138 -2.99 30.78 3.94
C GLU A 138 -2.97 31.57 5.25
N GLN A 139 -2.26 31.06 6.27
CA GLN A 139 -2.05 31.77 7.53
C GLN A 139 -0.90 32.80 7.47
N GLY A 140 -0.24 32.95 6.31
CA GLY A 140 0.88 33.86 6.13
C GLY A 140 2.12 33.48 6.93
N VAL A 141 2.24 32.21 7.31
CA VAL A 141 3.39 31.67 8.03
C VAL A 141 4.51 31.37 7.04
N ASP A 142 5.75 31.71 7.40
CA ASP A 142 6.93 31.35 6.61
C ASP A 142 7.11 29.82 6.61
N PRO A 143 7.11 29.14 5.45
CA PRO A 143 7.36 27.70 5.37
C PRO A 143 8.68 27.24 5.99
N ALA A 144 9.66 28.12 6.15
CA ALA A 144 10.94 27.81 6.77
C ALA A 144 10.95 27.95 8.30
N ASP A 145 9.96 28.61 8.91
CA ASP A 145 9.87 28.79 10.35
C ASP A 145 9.22 27.57 11.01
N SER A 146 10.06 26.62 11.45
CA SER A 146 9.59 25.39 12.11
C SER A 146 8.69 25.65 13.33
N ALA A 147 8.96 26.69 14.11
CA ALA A 147 8.21 26.97 15.34
C ALA A 147 6.82 27.52 15.00
N ALA A 148 6.74 28.42 14.03
CA ALA A 148 5.46 28.92 13.54
C ALA A 148 4.65 27.82 12.83
N VAL A 149 5.31 26.96 12.03
CA VAL A 149 4.66 25.80 11.39
C VAL A 149 4.11 24.83 12.43
N GLU A 150 4.83 24.58 13.53
CA GLU A 150 4.35 23.70 14.60
C GLU A 150 3.04 24.21 15.24
N VAL A 151 2.89 25.53 15.40
CA VAL A 151 1.65 26.13 15.91
C VAL A 151 0.46 25.84 14.97
N VAL A 152 0.67 25.84 13.66
CA VAL A 152 -0.36 25.51 12.65
C VAL A 152 -0.87 24.07 12.81
N LEU A 153 -0.05 23.15 13.33
CA LEU A 153 -0.41 21.73 13.46
C LEU A 153 -1.38 21.43 14.61
N ASN A 154 -1.50 22.32 15.61
CA ASN A 154 -2.28 22.04 16.83
C ASN A 154 -3.75 21.73 16.56
N ASP A 155 -4.36 22.42 15.59
CA ASP A 155 -5.77 22.27 15.21
C ASP A 155 -5.91 21.72 13.78
N LEU A 156 -4.89 21.01 13.28
CA LEU A 156 -4.87 20.49 11.93
C LEU A 156 -5.63 19.15 11.84
N GLU A 157 -6.68 19.14 11.04
CA GLU A 157 -7.37 17.95 10.57
C GLU A 157 -7.28 17.87 9.05
N VAL A 158 -6.55 16.89 8.53
CA VAL A 158 -6.48 16.59 7.10
C VAL A 158 -7.30 15.36 6.80
N GLU A 159 -8.31 15.47 5.96
CA GLU A 159 -9.13 14.33 5.54
C GLU A 159 -8.90 14.04 4.06
N LEU A 160 -8.79 12.74 3.75
CA LEU A 160 -8.79 12.23 2.39
C LEU A 160 -10.06 11.40 2.23
N GLU A 161 -10.97 11.88 1.38
CA GLU A 161 -12.20 11.14 1.10
C GLU A 161 -11.90 9.89 0.25
N PRO A 162 -12.79 8.89 0.20
CA PRO A 162 -12.66 7.80 -0.76
C PRO A 162 -12.63 8.32 -2.21
N LEU A 163 -11.99 7.57 -3.11
CA LEU A 163 -11.99 7.90 -4.54
C LEU A 163 -13.43 7.97 -5.07
N GLN A 164 -13.79 9.11 -5.68
CA GLN A 164 -15.02 9.29 -6.44
C GLN A 164 -14.66 9.74 -7.85
N GLN A 165 -15.07 8.97 -8.86
CA GLN A 165 -14.78 9.25 -10.28
C GLN A 165 -13.27 9.48 -10.55
N GLY A 166 -12.41 8.73 -9.85
CA GLY A 166 -10.96 8.84 -9.95
C GLY A 166 -10.35 10.06 -9.26
N VAL A 167 -11.11 10.83 -8.48
CA VAL A 167 -10.61 11.97 -7.71
C VAL A 167 -10.72 11.67 -6.22
N GLN A 168 -9.66 11.97 -5.48
CA GLN A 168 -9.66 11.93 -4.02
C GLN A 168 -9.83 13.36 -3.52
N ALA A 169 -10.98 13.66 -2.90
CA ALA A 169 -11.20 14.98 -2.30
C ALA A 169 -10.35 15.12 -1.04
N VAL A 170 -9.82 16.32 -0.82
CA VAL A 170 -8.96 16.64 0.32
C VAL A 170 -9.61 17.76 1.10
N ARG A 171 -9.78 17.57 2.41
CA ARG A 171 -10.26 18.61 3.32
C ARG A 171 -9.22 18.98 4.35
N VAL A 172 -9.20 20.25 4.72
CA VAL A 172 -8.44 20.80 5.86
C VAL A 172 -9.43 21.48 6.78
N ASN A 173 -9.56 21.00 8.01
CA ASN A 173 -10.46 21.56 9.03
C ASN A 173 -11.90 21.72 8.48
N GLY A 174 -12.39 20.70 7.75
CA GLY A 174 -13.70 20.69 7.09
C GLY A 174 -13.79 21.44 5.75
N HIS A 175 -12.80 22.24 5.37
CA HIS A 175 -12.77 22.98 4.11
C HIS A 175 -12.18 22.15 2.98
N GLU A 176 -12.88 22.02 1.85
CA GLU A 176 -12.36 21.33 0.67
C GLU A 176 -11.26 22.15 -0.01
N VAL A 177 -10.09 21.53 -0.19
CA VAL A 177 -8.87 22.17 -0.74
C VAL A 177 -8.27 21.41 -1.92
N THR A 178 -9.00 20.43 -2.48
CA THR A 178 -8.54 19.48 -3.51
C THR A 178 -7.77 20.13 -4.67
N ASP A 179 -8.27 21.26 -5.18
CA ASP A 179 -7.62 22.02 -6.26
C ASP A 179 -6.58 23.01 -5.74
N ALA A 180 -6.84 23.65 -4.60
CA ALA A 180 -5.98 24.66 -4.01
C ALA A 180 -4.58 24.10 -3.66
N ILE A 181 -4.51 22.84 -3.20
CA ILE A 181 -3.24 22.17 -2.88
C ILE A 181 -2.37 21.91 -4.12
N ARG A 182 -2.90 22.10 -5.34
CA ARG A 182 -2.18 21.89 -6.61
C ARG A 182 -1.60 23.18 -7.17
N ASP A 183 -1.82 24.32 -6.51
CA ASP A 183 -1.25 25.62 -6.87
C ASP A 183 0.30 25.55 -6.93
N PRO A 184 0.96 26.19 -7.92
CA PRO A 184 2.41 26.25 -8.01
C PRO A 184 3.11 26.75 -6.73
N ARG A 185 2.51 27.67 -5.97
CA ARG A 185 3.04 28.19 -4.70
C ARG A 185 3.12 27.11 -3.62
N VAL A 186 2.11 26.26 -3.54
CA VAL A 186 2.10 25.09 -2.64
C VAL A 186 3.15 24.08 -3.09
N THR A 187 3.22 23.82 -4.40
CA THR A 187 4.22 22.89 -4.96
C THR A 187 5.65 23.34 -4.70
N ALA A 188 5.92 24.64 -4.74
CA ALA A 188 7.24 25.21 -4.47
C ALA A 188 7.61 25.15 -2.98
N SER A 189 6.62 25.20 -2.08
CA SER A 189 6.86 25.31 -0.63
C SER A 189 6.81 23.96 0.10
N VAL A 190 6.22 22.92 -0.51
CA VAL A 190 5.94 21.64 0.19
C VAL A 190 7.19 20.92 0.69
N SER A 191 8.31 20.99 -0.03
CA SER A 191 9.55 20.33 0.43
C SER A 191 10.15 21.03 1.65
N ALA A 192 9.96 22.34 1.82
CA ALA A 192 10.39 23.05 3.03
C ALA A 192 9.52 22.67 4.23
N VAL A 193 8.20 22.68 4.09
CA VAL A 193 7.27 22.29 5.16
C VAL A 193 7.46 20.82 5.54
N ALA A 194 7.61 19.94 4.56
CA ALA A 194 7.81 18.50 4.79
C ALA A 194 9.21 18.14 5.32
N ALA A 195 10.14 19.09 5.44
CA ALA A 195 11.44 18.88 6.08
C ALA A 195 11.34 18.98 7.61
N HIS A 196 10.31 19.64 8.14
CA HIS A 196 10.15 19.83 9.59
C HIS A 196 9.76 18.53 10.29
N ALA A 197 10.48 18.21 11.38
CA ALA A 197 10.24 17.00 12.16
C ALA A 197 8.82 16.93 12.74
N CYS A 198 8.27 18.07 13.20
CA CYS A 198 6.91 18.14 13.75
C CYS A 198 5.83 17.77 12.70
N VAL A 199 5.97 18.28 11.47
CA VAL A 199 5.06 17.95 10.36
C VAL A 199 5.15 16.46 10.03
N ARG A 200 6.36 15.91 9.97
CA ARG A 200 6.59 14.49 9.65
C ARG A 200 6.00 13.58 10.73
N ALA A 201 6.25 13.88 12.00
CA ALA A 201 5.68 13.12 13.11
C ALA A 201 4.13 13.11 13.06
N ALA A 202 3.51 14.28 12.86
CA ALA A 202 2.05 14.39 12.77
C ALA A 202 1.48 13.60 11.57
N MET A 203 2.06 13.79 10.38
CA MET A 203 1.59 13.14 9.15
C MET A 203 1.83 11.63 9.17
N THR A 204 2.99 11.15 9.62
CA THR A 204 3.27 9.72 9.73
C THR A 204 2.32 9.04 10.72
N ALA A 205 2.08 9.64 11.89
CA ALA A 205 1.13 9.10 12.87
C ALA A 205 -0.30 9.02 12.30
N GLN A 206 -0.72 10.01 11.52
CA GLN A 206 -2.01 9.98 10.86
C GLN A 206 -2.09 8.93 9.75
N GLN A 207 -1.07 8.82 8.91
CA GLN A 207 -1.02 7.83 7.83
C GLN A 207 -1.03 6.40 8.39
N GLN A 208 -0.28 6.15 9.47
CA GLN A 208 -0.28 4.86 10.16
C GLN A 208 -1.66 4.48 10.69
N ARG A 209 -2.39 5.43 11.31
CA ARG A 209 -3.78 5.22 11.73
C ARG A 209 -4.70 4.86 10.57
N MET A 210 -4.54 5.52 9.42
CA MET A 210 -5.32 5.21 8.21
C MET A 210 -5.01 3.82 7.64
N GLY A 211 -3.79 3.29 7.87
CA GLY A 211 -3.35 1.98 7.39
C GLY A 211 -3.48 0.82 8.37
N GLU A 212 -3.97 1.02 9.59
CA GLU A 212 -3.99 0.01 10.64
C GLU A 212 -4.75 -1.27 10.23
N ALA A 213 -5.88 -1.11 9.54
CA ALA A 213 -6.67 -2.23 9.03
C ALA A 213 -6.07 -2.89 7.78
N GLY A 214 -5.10 -2.24 7.12
CA GLY A 214 -4.61 -2.61 5.81
C GLY A 214 -5.63 -2.41 4.70
N GLY A 215 -5.45 -3.11 3.57
CA GLY A 215 -6.33 -3.03 2.41
C GLY A 215 -6.15 -1.72 1.65
N LEU A 216 -4.94 -1.14 1.70
CA LEU A 216 -4.63 0.13 1.05
C LEU A 216 -3.32 0.08 0.28
N VAL A 217 -3.23 0.99 -0.68
CA VAL A 217 -1.98 1.38 -1.33
C VAL A 217 -1.72 2.85 -1.03
N ALA A 218 -0.54 3.12 -0.48
CA ALA A 218 -0.08 4.46 -0.16
C ALA A 218 1.09 4.85 -1.06
N GLU A 219 1.04 6.08 -1.57
CA GLU A 219 2.16 6.64 -2.34
C GLU A 219 2.82 7.81 -1.64
N GLY A 220 4.14 7.93 -1.81
CA GLY A 220 4.90 8.98 -1.12
C GLY A 220 6.38 9.04 -1.50
N ARG A 221 7.21 9.28 -0.48
CA ARG A 221 8.68 9.33 -0.57
C ARG A 221 9.37 8.35 0.37
N ASP A 222 8.69 7.98 1.44
CA ASP A 222 9.19 7.25 2.59
C ASP A 222 8.13 6.31 3.19
N ILE A 223 7.16 5.88 2.37
CA ILE A 223 6.08 5.01 2.82
C ILE A 223 6.65 3.67 3.28
N GLY A 224 7.46 3.01 2.46
CA GLY A 224 8.04 1.70 2.76
C GLY A 224 9.20 1.73 3.77
N THR A 225 9.71 2.92 4.12
CA THR A 225 10.82 3.09 5.08
C THR A 225 10.38 3.61 6.43
N ALA A 226 9.43 4.55 6.49
CA ALA A 226 9.05 5.25 7.71
C ALA A 226 7.58 5.05 8.11
N VAL A 227 6.66 5.00 7.15
CA VAL A 227 5.21 4.93 7.45
C VAL A 227 4.77 3.48 7.66
N PHE A 228 5.00 2.62 6.68
CA PHE A 228 4.64 1.20 6.62
C PHE A 228 5.87 0.34 6.30
N PRO A 229 6.86 0.25 7.22
CA PRO A 229 8.04 -0.59 7.05
C PRO A 229 7.71 -2.09 6.99
N ASP A 230 6.49 -2.49 7.33
CA ASP A 230 5.96 -3.85 7.28
C ASP A 230 5.00 -4.11 6.10
N ALA A 231 4.91 -3.19 5.12
CA ALA A 231 4.08 -3.38 3.93
C ALA A 231 4.45 -4.66 3.14
N GLU A 232 3.46 -5.43 2.69
CA GLU A 232 3.66 -6.70 1.96
C GLU A 232 4.38 -6.50 0.62
N LEU A 233 4.10 -5.37 -0.03
CA LEU A 233 4.77 -4.94 -1.25
C LEU A 233 5.27 -3.50 -1.09
N LYS A 234 6.56 -3.32 -1.34
CA LYS A 234 7.20 -2.01 -1.45
C LYS A 234 7.78 -1.87 -2.84
N VAL A 235 7.42 -0.79 -3.54
CA VAL A 235 7.91 -0.48 -4.87
C VAL A 235 8.52 0.91 -4.85
N PHE A 236 9.72 1.04 -5.42
CA PHE A 236 10.32 2.33 -5.71
C PHE A 236 10.13 2.64 -7.21
N LEU A 237 9.07 3.38 -7.52
CA LEU A 237 8.72 3.77 -8.88
C LEU A 237 9.53 5.00 -9.31
N THR A 238 10.36 4.84 -10.33
CA THR A 238 11.25 5.91 -10.80
C THR A 238 11.20 6.09 -12.31
N ALA A 239 11.80 7.18 -12.78
CA ALA A 239 12.08 7.46 -14.18
C ALA A 239 13.21 8.48 -14.29
N THR A 240 13.85 8.58 -15.46
CA THR A 240 14.89 9.59 -15.70
C THR A 240 14.36 11.01 -15.43
N PRO A 241 15.19 11.94 -14.91
CA PRO A 241 14.78 13.34 -14.68
C PRO A 241 14.16 14.00 -15.92
N LYS A 242 14.74 13.72 -17.10
CA LYS A 242 14.23 14.18 -18.39
C LYS A 242 12.81 13.70 -18.69
N GLU A 243 12.52 12.42 -18.47
CA GLU A 243 11.18 11.88 -18.69
C GLU A 243 10.17 12.46 -17.67
N ARG A 244 10.58 12.62 -16.41
CA ARG A 244 9.75 13.25 -15.37
C ARG A 244 9.46 14.73 -15.68
N ALA A 245 10.44 15.47 -16.20
CA ALA A 245 10.26 16.85 -16.68
C ALA A 245 9.27 16.92 -17.83
N ARG A 246 9.36 16.00 -18.81
CA ARG A 246 8.40 15.88 -19.90
C ARG A 246 6.98 15.62 -19.39
N ARG A 247 6.80 14.65 -18.49
CA ARG A 247 5.49 14.34 -17.88
C ARG A 247 4.91 15.54 -17.14
N ARG A 248 5.75 16.27 -16.39
CA ARG A 248 5.34 17.49 -15.67
C ARG A 248 4.92 18.62 -16.61
N ALA A 249 5.64 18.83 -17.72
CA ALA A 249 5.28 19.81 -18.73
C ALA A 249 3.87 19.54 -19.31
N LEU A 250 3.56 18.26 -19.59
CA LEU A 250 2.24 17.84 -20.06
C LEU A 250 1.13 18.08 -19.01
N ASP A 251 1.40 17.77 -17.73
CA ASP A 251 0.45 18.02 -16.63
C ASP A 251 0.16 19.52 -16.43
N LEU A 252 1.18 20.38 -16.52
CA LEU A 252 1.01 21.83 -16.44
C LEU A 252 0.19 22.37 -17.62
N ALA A 253 0.51 21.94 -18.84
CA ALA A 253 -0.22 22.33 -20.05
C ALA A 253 -1.70 21.91 -19.98
N ALA A 254 -1.98 20.69 -19.54
CA ALA A 254 -3.34 20.16 -19.41
C ALA A 254 -4.20 20.95 -18.41
N ARG A 255 -3.58 21.64 -17.45
CA ARG A 255 -4.25 22.47 -16.44
C ARG A 255 -4.26 23.96 -16.76
N GLY A 256 -3.74 24.35 -17.93
CA GLY A 256 -3.70 25.76 -18.35
C GLY A 256 -2.67 26.61 -17.60
N HIS A 257 -1.67 25.98 -16.96
CA HIS A 257 -0.55 26.70 -16.38
C HIS A 257 0.53 27.00 -17.42
N GLU A 258 1.35 28.02 -17.14
CA GLU A 258 2.56 28.27 -17.91
C GLU A 258 3.51 27.08 -17.82
N VAL A 259 4.10 26.70 -18.95
CA VAL A 259 5.01 25.55 -19.05
C VAL A 259 6.42 26.09 -19.24
N PRO A 260 7.31 25.95 -18.22
CA PRO A 260 8.70 26.35 -18.37
C PRO A 260 9.43 25.50 -19.41
N ALA A 261 10.61 25.97 -19.83
CA ALA A 261 11.44 25.19 -20.74
C ALA A 261 11.84 23.85 -20.10
N LEU A 262 11.90 22.77 -20.89
CA LEU A 262 12.21 21.43 -20.36
C LEU A 262 13.49 21.36 -19.49
N PRO A 263 14.62 22.01 -19.85
CA PRO A 263 15.82 22.01 -19.00
C PRO A 263 15.59 22.67 -17.63
N GLU A 264 14.72 23.68 -17.57
CA GLU A 264 14.38 24.34 -16.31
C GLU A 264 13.52 23.44 -15.42
N LEU A 265 12.50 22.79 -16.00
CA LEU A 265 11.70 21.79 -15.29
C LEU A 265 12.54 20.62 -14.79
N GLU A 266 13.50 20.16 -15.58
CA GLU A 266 14.44 19.11 -15.18
C GLU A 266 15.29 19.56 -13.98
N ALA A 267 15.85 20.77 -14.02
CA ALA A 267 16.61 21.32 -12.91
C ALA A 267 15.78 21.46 -11.62
N GLN A 268 14.52 21.94 -11.73
CA GLN A 268 13.60 22.05 -10.59
C GLN A 268 13.28 20.68 -9.98
N ILE A 269 13.09 19.66 -10.82
CA ILE A 269 12.83 18.29 -10.39
C ILE A 269 14.05 17.71 -9.66
N VAL A 270 15.24 17.89 -10.22
CA VAL A 270 16.49 17.41 -9.61
C VAL A 270 16.72 18.07 -8.25
N GLU A 271 16.53 19.39 -8.15
CA GLU A 271 16.66 20.10 -6.89
C GLU A 271 15.63 19.63 -5.86
N ARG A 272 14.39 19.39 -6.28
CA ARG A 272 13.37 18.82 -5.40
C ARG A 272 13.75 17.44 -4.90
N ASP A 273 14.26 16.56 -5.77
CA ASP A 273 14.68 15.22 -5.34
C ASP A 273 15.87 15.30 -4.38
N ARG A 274 16.79 16.25 -4.59
CA ARG A 274 17.88 16.53 -3.67
C ARG A 274 17.35 16.97 -2.31
N LEU A 275 16.40 17.90 -2.27
CA LEU A 275 15.76 18.32 -1.02
C LEU A 275 15.07 17.13 -0.35
N ASP A 276 14.23 16.38 -1.07
CA ASP A 276 13.49 15.24 -0.52
C ASP A 276 14.42 14.13 0.01
N SER A 277 15.57 13.88 -0.63
CA SER A 277 16.55 12.83 -0.26
C SER A 277 17.58 13.26 0.80
N THR A 278 17.84 14.56 0.97
CA THR A 278 18.80 15.06 1.97
C THR A 278 18.14 15.52 3.27
N ARG A 279 16.83 15.30 3.44
CA ARG A 279 16.14 15.53 4.71
C ARG A 279 16.73 14.66 5.82
N GLU A 280 16.84 15.24 7.01
CA GLU A 280 17.27 14.53 8.21
C GLU A 280 16.22 13.48 8.65
N VAL A 281 14.93 13.82 8.54
CA VAL A 281 13.82 12.96 8.95
C VAL A 281 13.14 12.32 7.74
N ALA A 282 13.22 10.98 7.69
CA ALA A 282 12.61 10.13 6.67
C ALA A 282 12.92 10.63 5.23
N PRO A 283 14.18 10.59 4.80
CA PRO A 283 14.56 11.01 3.45
C PRO A 283 13.85 10.16 2.38
N LEU A 284 13.76 10.70 1.16
CA LEU A 284 13.43 9.90 -0.03
C LEU A 284 14.52 8.84 -0.22
N LEU A 285 14.18 7.59 0.07
CA LEU A 285 15.08 6.46 0.00
C LEU A 285 14.32 5.21 -0.45
N GLN A 286 14.94 4.39 -1.28
CA GLN A 286 14.45 3.05 -1.57
C GLN A 286 14.68 2.16 -0.34
N ALA A 287 13.63 1.55 0.20
CA ALA A 287 13.77 0.55 1.27
C ALA A 287 14.57 -0.66 0.77
N ASP A 288 15.33 -1.32 1.65
CA ASP A 288 16.20 -2.44 1.29
C ASP A 288 15.45 -3.61 0.63
N ASP A 289 14.18 -3.81 1.00
CA ASP A 289 13.29 -4.85 0.49
C ASP A 289 12.32 -4.34 -0.60
N ALA A 290 12.45 -3.07 -1.02
CA ALA A 290 11.65 -2.50 -2.09
C ALA A 290 12.19 -2.87 -3.48
N ILE A 291 11.25 -3.14 -4.40
CA ILE A 291 11.55 -3.45 -5.79
C ILE A 291 11.61 -2.14 -6.58
N GLU A 292 12.73 -1.88 -7.26
CA GLU A 292 12.83 -0.74 -8.18
C GLU A 292 12.03 -1.01 -9.47
N LEU A 293 11.16 -0.08 -9.84
CA LEU A 293 10.39 -0.12 -11.09
C LEU A 293 10.70 1.13 -11.92
N ILE A 294 11.49 0.97 -12.98
CA ILE A 294 11.85 2.04 -13.91
C ILE A 294 10.77 2.17 -14.98
N SER A 295 10.07 3.30 -15.00
CA SER A 295 8.92 3.54 -15.88
C SER A 295 9.25 4.26 -17.19
N ASP A 296 10.54 4.47 -17.51
CA ASP A 296 10.96 5.05 -18.79
C ASP A 296 10.49 4.16 -19.96
N GLY A 297 9.82 4.77 -20.95
CA GLY A 297 9.32 4.07 -22.12
C GLY A 297 8.14 3.12 -21.89
N MET A 298 7.67 2.97 -20.64
CA MET A 298 6.48 2.19 -20.32
C MET A 298 5.21 3.04 -20.48
N SER A 299 4.15 2.44 -21.02
CA SER A 299 2.80 3.02 -20.92
C SER A 299 2.28 2.91 -19.49
N ILE A 300 1.26 3.71 -19.17
CA ILE A 300 0.57 3.65 -17.87
C ILE A 300 0.08 2.22 -17.59
N ASP A 301 -0.56 1.56 -18.57
CA ASP A 301 -1.04 0.19 -18.42
C ASP A 301 0.10 -0.82 -18.17
N GLN A 302 1.25 -0.65 -18.82
CA GLN A 302 2.40 -1.53 -18.59
C GLN A 302 2.93 -1.40 -17.16
N VAL A 303 2.96 -0.18 -16.61
CA VAL A 303 3.37 0.05 -15.21
C VAL A 303 2.35 -0.56 -14.26
N ILE A 304 1.05 -0.38 -14.51
CA ILE A 304 -0.01 -0.95 -13.68
C ILE A 304 0.05 -2.49 -13.69
N ASN A 305 0.17 -3.11 -14.87
CA ASN A 305 0.28 -4.57 -14.98
C ASN A 305 1.53 -5.10 -14.26
N ALA A 306 2.65 -4.37 -14.31
CA ALA A 306 3.85 -4.73 -13.55
C ALA A 306 3.61 -4.65 -12.04
N LEU A 307 2.89 -3.64 -11.55
CA LEU A 307 2.52 -3.53 -10.14
C LEU A 307 1.60 -4.67 -9.71
N GLU A 308 0.62 -5.06 -10.53
CA GLU A 308 -0.26 -6.20 -10.29
C GLU A 308 0.52 -7.52 -10.21
N ASP A 309 1.43 -7.76 -11.16
CA ASP A 309 2.29 -8.95 -11.15
C ASP A 309 3.16 -9.01 -9.88
N LEU A 310 3.71 -7.87 -9.46
CA LEU A 310 4.48 -7.78 -8.23
C LEU A 310 3.62 -8.02 -6.99
N PHE A 311 2.41 -7.48 -6.97
CA PHE A 311 1.45 -7.70 -5.89
C PHE A 311 1.08 -9.17 -5.77
N ARG A 312 0.77 -9.84 -6.89
CA ARG A 312 0.38 -11.26 -6.90
C ARG A 312 1.51 -12.21 -6.54
N ARG A 313 2.77 -11.79 -6.66
CA ARG A 313 3.92 -12.52 -6.12
C ARG A 313 4.07 -12.40 -4.61
N ARG A 314 3.42 -11.43 -3.96
CA ARG A 314 3.51 -11.18 -2.51
C ARG A 314 2.21 -11.51 -1.77
N VAL A 315 1.08 -11.35 -2.45
CA VAL A 315 -0.27 -11.50 -1.89
C VAL A 315 -1.07 -12.44 -2.79
N ALA A 316 -1.49 -13.57 -2.23
CA ALA A 316 -2.24 -14.58 -2.95
C ALA A 316 -3.68 -14.11 -3.28
N GLU A 317 -4.22 -14.58 -4.41
CA GLU A 317 -5.59 -14.27 -4.86
C GLU A 317 -6.64 -14.70 -3.83
N GLU A 318 -6.39 -15.81 -3.12
CA GLU A 318 -7.32 -16.42 -2.17
C GLU A 318 -7.57 -15.54 -0.92
N VAL A 319 -6.61 -14.71 -0.54
CA VAL A 319 -6.72 -13.79 0.62
C VAL A 319 -7.01 -12.36 0.21
N TRP A 320 -6.77 -12.01 -1.05
CA TRP A 320 -7.17 -10.73 -1.62
C TRP A 320 -7.66 -10.89 -3.07
N PRO A 321 -8.92 -11.31 -3.26
CA PRO A 321 -9.47 -11.53 -4.59
C PRO A 321 -9.54 -10.23 -5.40
N THR A 322 -9.24 -10.31 -6.69
CA THR A 322 -9.47 -9.22 -7.63
C THR A 322 -10.98 -8.96 -7.73
N PRO A 323 -11.44 -7.71 -7.58
CA PRO A 323 -12.84 -7.36 -7.81
C PRO A 323 -13.32 -7.83 -9.20
N VAL A 324 -14.57 -8.31 -9.26
CA VAL A 324 -15.24 -8.78 -10.48
C VAL A 324 -16.05 -7.65 -11.11
#